data_AF-A0A7I8CC71-F1
#
_entry.id   AF-A0A7I8CC71-F1
#
_cell.length_a   1.000
_cell.length_b   1.000
_cell.length_c   1.000
_cell.angle_alpha   90.00
_cell.angle_beta   90.00
_cell.angle_gamma   90.00
#
_symmetry.space_group_name_H-M   'P 1'
#
loop_
_entity.id
_entity.type
_entity.pdbx_description
1 polymer ?
#
loop_
_entity_poly.entity_id
_entity_poly.type
_entity_poly.pdbx_seq_one_letter_code
_entity_poly.pdbx_strand_id
1 'polypeptide(L)' 'MTVTDVVKAFEKASGKPVPYEIVTRRPGDVAQCFANPAKALDMIGWQAQYGIERMCADHWRWQAQNPRGFE' A
#
# COMPACT_ATOMS: atom_id res chain seq x y z
N MET A 1 -0.59 9.10 -3.66
CA MET A 1 -0.34 8.32 -2.44
C MET A 1 1.12 8.48 -2.06
N THR A 2 1.38 8.81 -0.80
CA THR A 2 2.71 8.97 -0.21
C THR A 2 2.94 7.91 0.87
N VAL A 3 4.15 7.84 1.43
CA VAL A 3 4.48 6.91 2.54
C VAL A 3 3.55 7.14 3.74
N THR A 4 3.30 8.39 4.12
CA THR A 4 2.47 8.72 5.29
C THR A 4 0.99 8.41 5.07
N ASP A 5 0.49 8.49 3.83
CA ASP A 5 -0.87 8.06 3.51
C ASP A 5 -1.07 6.56 3.72
N VAL A 6 -0.07 5.75 3.33
CA VAL A 6 -0.10 4.30 3.54
C VAL A 6 -0.06 3.97 5.02
N VAL A 7 0.78 4.64 5.81
CA VAL A 7 0.85 4.46 7.27
C VAL A 7 -0.52 4.71 7.90
N LYS A 8 -1.17 5.85 7.60
CA LYS A 8 -2.51 6.18 8.13
C LYS A 8 -3.58 5.16 7.73
N ALA A 9 -3.57 4.72 6.47
CA ALA A 9 -4.50 3.69 5.99
C ALA A 9 -4.28 2.35 6.72
N PHE A 10 -3.03 2.01 7.02
CA PHE A 10 -2.68 0.80 7.75
C PHE A 10 -3.03 0.88 9.24
N GLU A 11 -2.83 2.02 9.90
CA GLU A 11 -3.28 2.25 11.28
C GLU A 11 -4.79 2.04 11.39
N LYS A 12 -5.55 2.60 10.44
CA LYS A 12 -7.01 2.41 10.37
C LYS A 12 -7.38 0.94 10.16
N ALA A 13 -6.69 0.24 9.26
CA ALA A 13 -6.96 -1.17 8.95
C ALA A 13 -6.62 -2.11 10.12
N SER A 14 -5.52 -1.83 10.83
CA SER A 14 -5.03 -2.68 11.92
C SER A 14 -5.66 -2.35 13.27
N GLY A 15 -6.21 -1.15 13.44
CA GLY A 15 -6.66 -0.63 14.73
C GLY A 15 -5.51 -0.40 15.70
N LYS A 16 -4.27 -0.32 15.21
CA LYS A 16 -3.05 -0.19 16.01
C LYS A 16 -2.23 1.02 15.53
N PRO A 17 -1.52 1.72 16.43
CA PRO A 17 -0.58 2.76 16.02
C PRO A 17 0.60 2.13 15.26
N VAL A 18 1.08 2.85 14.24
CA VAL A 18 2.24 2.46 13.43
C VAL A 18 3.31 3.56 13.59
N PRO A 19 4.16 3.45 14.62
CA PRO A 19 5.20 4.44 14.86
C PRO A 19 6.25 4.42 13.74
N TYR A 20 6.69 5.60 13.31
CA TYR A 20 7.74 5.77 12.31
C TYR A 20 8.62 6.98 12.63
N GLU A 21 9.81 7.01 12.04
CA GLU A 21 10.74 8.12 12.10
C GLU A 21 11.13 8.54 10.68
N ILE A 22 11.30 9.85 10.47
CA ILE A 22 11.81 10.37 9.21
C ILE A 22 13.34 10.31 9.24
N VAL A 23 13.89 9.43 8.41
CA VAL A 23 15.34 9.25 8.25
C VAL A 23 15.84 9.82 6.93
N THR A 24 17.14 9.72 6.67
CA THR A 24 17.75 10.16 5.42
C THR A 24 17.15 9.42 4.21
N ARG A 25 17.19 10.07 3.05
CA ARG A 25 16.71 9.47 1.80
C ARG A 25 17.51 8.21 1.48
N ARG A 26 16.82 7.14 1.11
CA ARG A 26 17.46 5.93 0.62
C ARG A 26 18.10 6.23 -0.75
N PRO A 27 19.40 5.94 -0.95
CA PRO A 27 20.06 6.15 -2.23
C PRO A 27 19.34 5.40 -3.35
N GLY A 28 19.08 6.09 -4.46
CA GLY A 28 18.39 5.52 -5.63
C GLY A 28 16.86 5.66 -5.62
N ASP A 29 16.23 6.09 -4.53
CA ASP A 29 14.79 6.36 -4.52
C ASP A 29 14.46 7.60 -5.37
N VAL A 30 13.51 7.45 -6.28
CA VAL A 30 12.90 8.56 -7.02
C VAL A 30 11.83 9.25 -6.17
N ALA A 31 11.57 10.53 -6.44
CA ALA A 31 10.60 11.30 -5.65
C ALA A 31 9.15 10.78 -5.78
N GLN A 32 8.73 10.45 -7.01
CA GLN A 32 7.38 9.97 -7.31
C GLN A 32 7.41 9.05 -8.53
N CYS A 33 6.56 8.02 -8.52
CA CYS A 33 6.37 7.11 -9.65
C CYS A 33 4.93 6.59 -9.63
N PHE A 34 4.19 6.77 -10.72
CA PHE A 34 2.82 6.31 -10.89
C PHE A 34 2.51 6.09 -12.37
N ALA A 35 1.50 5.28 -12.66
CA ALA A 35 1.12 4.90 -14.02
C ALA A 35 -0.04 5.74 -14.56
N ASN A 36 -0.09 5.94 -15.89
CA ASN A 36 -1.32 6.25 -16.59
C ASN A 36 -1.97 4.93 -17.05
N PRO A 37 -3.10 4.50 -16.47
CA PRO A 37 -3.71 3.20 -16.78
C PRO A 37 -4.61 3.22 -18.03
N ALA A 38 -4.79 4.37 -18.71
CA ALA A 38 -5.73 4.52 -19.82
C ALA A 38 -5.52 3.47 -20.92
N LYS A 39 -4.27 3.21 -21.31
CA LYS A 39 -3.95 2.22 -22.34
C LYS A 39 -4.39 0.79 -21.98
N ALA A 40 -4.29 0.40 -20.70
CA ALA A 40 -4.73 -0.92 -20.27
C ALA A 40 -6.26 -1.03 -20.30
N LEU A 41 -6.96 0.03 -19.89
CA LEU A 41 -8.41 0.09 -20.00
C LEU A 41 -8.87 0.00 -21.45
N ASP A 42 -8.26 0.78 -22.34
CA ASP A 42 -8.66 0.84 -23.75
C ASP A 42 -8.36 -0.46 -24.51
N MET A 43 -7.21 -1.09 -24.25
CA MET A 43 -6.77 -2.24 -25.02
C MET A 43 -7.33 -3.57 -24.52
N ILE A 44 -7.46 -3.74 -23.21
CA ILE A 44 -7.80 -5.04 -22.61
C ILE A 44 -9.00 -4.94 -21.64
N GLY A 45 -9.65 -3.78 -21.55
CA GLY A 45 -10.81 -3.59 -20.69
C GLY A 45 -10.51 -3.72 -19.20
N TRP A 46 -9.23 -3.69 -18.80
CA TRP A 46 -8.82 -3.94 -17.43
C TRP A 46 -8.61 -2.64 -16.65
N GLN A 47 -9.11 -2.60 -15.41
CA GLN A 47 -8.89 -1.52 -14.47
C GLN A 47 -8.79 -2.07 -13.03
N ALA A 48 -7.88 -1.51 -12.23
CA ALA A 48 -7.79 -1.81 -10.81
C ALA A 48 -9.08 -1.40 -10.07
N GLN A 49 -9.67 -2.31 -9.31
CA GLN A 49 -10.96 -2.13 -8.64
C GLN A 49 -10.85 -1.78 -7.16
N TYR A 50 -9.66 -1.95 -6.55
CA TYR A 50 -9.46 -1.83 -5.12
C TYR A 50 -8.53 -0.67 -4.78
N GLY A 51 -8.99 0.20 -3.89
CA GLY A 51 -8.22 1.31 -3.33
C GLY A 51 -7.36 0.90 -2.13
N ILE A 52 -6.67 1.89 -1.56
CA ILE A 52 -5.68 1.69 -0.50
C ILE A 52 -6.28 1.12 0.78
N GLU A 53 -7.51 1.50 1.14
CA GLU A 53 -8.19 0.99 2.34
C GLU A 53 -8.40 -0.51 2.23
N ARG A 54 -8.82 -1.00 1.07
CA ARG A 54 -9.03 -2.43 0.82
C ARG A 54 -7.69 -3.18 0.78
N MET A 55 -6.67 -2.61 0.15
CA MET A 55 -5.32 -3.17 0.14
C MET A 55 -4.77 -3.34 1.56
N CYS A 56 -4.85 -2.30 2.40
CA CYS A 56 -4.37 -2.35 3.78
C CYS A 56 -5.19 -3.33 4.64
N ALA A 57 -6.52 -3.37 4.49
CA ALA A 57 -7.37 -4.30 5.22
C ALA A 57 -7.08 -5.77 4.88
N ASP A 58 -6.91 -6.08 3.59
CA ASP A 58 -6.58 -7.45 3.15
C ASP A 58 -5.17 -7.85 3.59
N HIS A 59 -4.20 -6.93 3.52
CA HIS A 59 -2.85 -7.17 4.02
C HIS A 59 -2.84 -7.40 5.53
N TRP A 60 -3.52 -6.56 6.32
CA TRP A 60 -3.60 -6.72 7.77
C TRP A 60 -4.26 -8.04 8.15
N ARG A 61 -5.34 -8.41 7.47
CA ARG A 61 -6.02 -9.70 7.68
C ARG A 61 -5.06 -10.87 7.50
N TRP A 62 -4.28 -10.87 6.41
CA TRP A 62 -3.25 -11.88 6.19
C TRP A 62 -2.23 -11.89 7.31
N GLN A 63 -1.62 -10.75 7.63
CA GLN A 63 -0.56 -10.65 8.64
C GLN A 63 -1.05 -11.02 10.06
N ALA A 64 -2.29 -10.69 10.39
CA ALA A 64 -2.90 -11.01 11.69
C ALA A 64 -3.20 -12.51 11.84
N GLN A 65 -3.59 -13.17 10.75
CA GLN A 65 -3.84 -14.62 10.73
C GLN A 65 -2.54 -15.43 10.59
N ASN A 66 -1.51 -14.84 9.99
CA ASN A 66 -0.25 -15.49 9.64
C ASN A 66 0.92 -14.68 10.19
N PRO A 67 1.08 -14.60 11.53
CA PRO A 67 2.09 -13.74 12.15
C PRO A 67 3.53 -14.13 11.78
N ARG A 68 3.76 -15.38 11.36
CA ARG A 68 5.05 -15.91 10.87
C ARG A 68 5.04 -16.22 9.36
N GLY A 69 4.06 -15.68 8.62
CA GLY A 69 3.89 -16.02 7.21
C GLY A 69 3.34 -17.43 7.02
N PHE A 70 3.89 -18.19 6.07
CA PHE A 70 3.38 -19.52 5.71
C PHE A 70 3.77 -20.65 6.68
N GLU A 71 4.57 -20.35 7.70
CA GLU A 71 5.08 -21.32 8.70
C GLU A 71 4.09 -21.64 9.83
#